data_AF-A0A9D5HJB3-F1
#
_entry.id   AF-A0A9D5HJB3-F1
#
_cell.length_a   1.000
_cell.length_b   1.000
_cell.length_c   1.000
_cell.angle_alpha   90.00
_cell.angle_beta   90.00
_cell.angle_gamma   90.00
#
_symmetry.space_group_name_H-M   'P 1'
#
loop_
_entity.id
_entity.type
_entity.pdbx_description
1 polymer ?
#
loop_
_entity_poly.entity_id
_entity_poly.type
_entity_poly.pdbx_seq_one_letter_code
_entity_poly.pdbx_strand_id
1 'polypeptide(L)'
;MANSGMDYQLQGLNSLRITPLDDDEEDQDEPQEIEIDEDEEEDDDEEGVTLGFAEKPKNPRSVLRHLFPSKAGGVPAWLDPVDLPPESSRTCGFCGDPLQFLLQIYAPISEKESTFHRTLFVFMCPSMACLLRDQHEQWKHGEDKLRRSVKVFRCQLPRSNHFYSSEPPKHDDTDKPLSTGAVLCCWCGTWKGEKVCSSCRKARYCSEKHQAMHWRSGHKNDCRQIIISSQSSGPGHGNSGEKLAALEKIACRTLWREYEILIEEECIYDSNMSEDNGLGTSIVPANNKTDESFQSLLDKFEANDDKKKWASFQERIARAPEQVLRYCRDLIAKPLWPTINWSSI
;
A
#
# COMPACT_ATOMS: atom_id res chain seq x y z
N MET A 1 32.54 3.61 -60.86
CA MET A 1 31.13 3.18 -60.81
C MET A 1 30.53 3.88 -59.61
N ALA A 2 30.00 5.08 -59.87
CA ALA A 2 28.57 5.43 -59.74
C ALA A 2 28.21 5.66 -58.26
N ASN A 3 28.13 6.91 -57.79
CA ASN A 3 26.94 7.79 -57.80
C ASN A 3 25.72 7.07 -57.21
N SER A 4 24.97 7.60 -56.24
CA SER A 4 24.54 8.98 -56.00
C SER A 4 23.89 9.01 -54.61
N GLY A 5 24.20 9.97 -53.72
CA GLY A 5 23.51 11.26 -53.60
C GLY A 5 22.34 11.12 -52.62
N MET A 6 22.02 12.04 -51.71
CA MET A 6 22.53 13.36 -51.32
C MET A 6 21.69 13.74 -50.07
N ASP A 7 22.22 14.60 -49.19
CA ASP A 7 21.42 15.41 -48.24
C ASP A 7 20.18 16.00 -48.91
N TYR A 8 19.08 16.19 -48.15
CA TYR A 8 18.38 17.48 -47.99
C TYR A 8 17.14 17.35 -47.08
N GLN A 9 16.97 18.38 -46.22
CA GLN A 9 15.72 18.91 -45.65
C GLN A 9 14.99 18.00 -44.62
N LEU A 10 14.96 18.29 -43.32
CA LEU A 10 14.61 19.55 -42.64
C LEU A 10 13.53 20.36 -43.36
N GLN A 11 12.31 19.82 -43.42
CA GLN A 11 11.04 20.57 -43.52
C GLN A 11 9.88 19.56 -43.49
N GLY A 12 8.95 19.75 -42.55
CA GLY A 12 7.78 18.87 -42.43
C GLY A 12 7.02 18.95 -41.10
N LEU A 13 7.46 19.75 -40.13
CA LEU A 13 6.62 20.21 -39.03
C LEU A 13 5.95 21.52 -39.44
N ASN A 14 4.90 21.42 -40.25
CA ASN A 14 3.92 22.49 -40.47
C ASN A 14 2.78 21.98 -41.36
N SER A 15 1.84 21.24 -40.79
CA SER A 15 0.46 21.19 -41.30
C SER A 15 -0.47 20.49 -40.30
N LEU A 16 -0.79 21.14 -39.20
CA LEU A 16 -2.06 20.94 -38.50
C LEU A 16 -2.76 22.30 -38.47
N ARG A 17 -3.42 22.64 -39.58
CA ARG A 17 -4.47 23.65 -39.61
C ARG A 17 -5.76 22.95 -39.18
N ILE A 18 -6.37 23.41 -38.10
CA ILE A 18 -7.77 23.11 -37.80
C ILE A 18 -8.46 24.47 -37.67
N THR A 19 -9.43 24.67 -38.54
CA THR A 19 -10.32 25.83 -38.69
C THR A 19 -11.26 25.97 -37.49
N PRO A 20 -11.60 27.19 -37.05
CA PRO A 20 -12.77 27.41 -36.21
C PRO A 20 -14.03 27.37 -37.09
N LEU A 21 -15.11 26.79 -36.57
CA LEU A 21 -16.45 26.93 -37.13
C LEU A 21 -17.38 27.35 -36.00
N ASP A 22 -18.27 28.26 -36.38
CA ASP A 22 -18.97 29.23 -35.56
C ASP A 22 -20.25 28.70 -34.90
N ASP A 23 -20.55 29.33 -33.76
CA ASP A 23 -21.80 29.90 -33.23
C ASP A 23 -23.20 29.31 -33.51
N ASP A 24 -24.09 29.71 -32.57
CA ASP A 24 -25.55 29.58 -32.46
C ASP A 24 -25.97 28.45 -31.47
N GLU A 25 -26.72 28.68 -30.39
CA GLU A 25 -27.70 29.73 -30.08
C GLU A 25 -27.98 29.80 -28.55
N GLU A 26 -28.65 30.89 -28.16
CA GLU A 26 -28.96 31.41 -26.82
C GLU A 26 -29.82 30.49 -25.93
N ASP A 27 -29.66 30.61 -24.60
CA ASP A 27 -30.81 30.65 -23.68
C ASP A 27 -30.44 31.39 -22.39
N GLN A 28 -31.34 32.31 -22.03
CA GLN A 28 -31.28 33.24 -20.89
C GLN A 28 -31.85 32.57 -19.64
N ASP A 29 -31.21 32.74 -18.48
CA ASP A 29 -31.90 32.74 -17.19
C ASP A 29 -31.08 33.54 -16.16
N GLU A 30 -31.76 34.49 -15.50
CA GLU A 30 -31.21 35.41 -14.51
C GLU A 30 -30.84 34.72 -13.18
N PRO A 31 -29.84 35.24 -12.42
CA PRO A 31 -29.39 34.64 -11.17
C PRO A 31 -30.31 35.00 -9.98
N GLN A 32 -30.67 33.99 -9.17
CA GLN A 32 -31.25 34.20 -7.84
C GLN A 32 -30.11 34.43 -6.83
N GLU A 33 -30.08 35.63 -6.24
CA GLU A 33 -29.24 35.96 -5.09
C GLU A 33 -29.72 35.16 -3.87
N ILE A 34 -28.85 34.26 -3.37
CA ILE A 34 -29.00 33.64 -2.06
C ILE A 34 -27.93 34.31 -1.18
N GLU A 35 -28.37 35.17 -0.26
CA GLU A 35 -27.55 35.65 0.85
C GLU A 35 -27.21 34.44 1.73
N ILE A 36 -25.94 34.02 1.70
CA ILE A 36 -25.39 33.03 2.62
C ILE A 36 -24.76 33.85 3.75
N ASP A 37 -25.32 33.71 4.95
CA ASP A 37 -24.70 34.19 6.19
C ASP A 37 -23.27 33.61 6.29
N GLU A 38 -22.28 34.46 6.10
CA GLU A 38 -20.90 34.24 6.50
C GLU A 38 -20.87 34.35 8.02
N ASP A 39 -20.75 33.23 8.74
CA ASP A 39 -20.11 33.09 10.07
C ASP A 39 -20.41 31.70 10.67
N GLU A 40 -20.03 30.64 9.96
CA GLU A 40 -19.59 29.41 10.62
C GLU A 40 -18.10 29.31 10.31
N GLU A 41 -17.25 29.72 11.26
CA GLU A 41 -15.88 29.20 11.32
C GLU A 41 -16.00 27.68 11.55
N GLU A 42 -16.30 26.95 10.48
CA GLU A 42 -15.96 25.55 10.40
C GLU A 42 -14.43 25.54 10.51
N ASP A 43 -13.93 25.16 11.68
CA ASP A 43 -12.59 24.58 11.82
C ASP A 43 -12.53 23.42 10.82
N ASP A 44 -12.25 23.74 9.55
CA ASP A 44 -11.99 22.77 8.49
C ASP A 44 -10.64 22.18 8.87
N ASP A 45 -10.70 21.17 9.74
CA ASP A 45 -9.60 20.27 10.10
C ASP A 45 -9.13 19.62 8.79
N GLU A 46 -8.36 20.37 7.98
CA GLU A 46 -7.75 19.88 6.74
C GLU A 46 -6.95 18.64 7.13
N GLU A 47 -7.48 17.45 6.85
CA GLU A 47 -6.91 16.21 7.35
C GLU A 47 -5.52 16.04 6.72
N GLY A 48 -4.50 16.38 7.53
CA GLY A 48 -3.12 16.44 7.10
C GLY A 48 -2.64 15.15 6.44
N VAL A 49 -1.77 15.31 5.45
CA VAL A 49 -1.07 14.18 4.83
C VAL A 49 -0.19 13.52 5.88
N THR A 50 -0.27 12.20 5.97
CA THR A 50 0.62 11.37 6.80
C THR A 50 1.65 10.65 5.94
N LEU A 51 2.87 10.59 6.45
CA LEU A 51 4.00 9.90 5.86
C LEU A 51 4.26 8.60 6.62
N GLY A 52 4.73 7.57 5.93
CA GLY A 52 5.18 6.33 6.56
C GLY A 52 6.64 6.03 6.28
N PHE A 53 7.37 5.62 7.31
CA PHE A 53 8.80 5.29 7.26
C PHE A 53 9.02 3.83 7.67
N ALA A 54 9.68 3.04 6.81
CA ALA A 54 9.91 1.63 7.08
C ALA A 54 11.16 1.43 7.94
N GLU A 55 10.97 1.02 9.19
CA GLU A 55 12.04 0.70 10.11
C GLU A 55 12.07 -0.80 10.46
N LYS A 56 13.23 -1.29 10.87
CA LYS A 56 13.31 -2.64 11.42
C LYS A 56 12.55 -2.66 12.76
N PRO A 57 11.64 -3.61 13.01
CA PRO A 57 10.88 -3.65 14.26
C PRO A 57 11.85 -3.75 15.44
N LYS A 58 11.68 -2.86 16.43
CA LYS A 58 12.49 -2.85 17.65
C LYS A 58 12.34 -4.18 18.41
N ASN A 59 11.13 -4.73 18.39
CA ASN A 59 10.79 -6.02 18.97
C ASN A 59 9.87 -6.77 17.97
N PRO A 60 10.10 -8.06 17.66
CA PRO A 60 9.18 -8.85 16.83
C PRO A 60 7.72 -8.85 17.31
N ARG A 61 7.47 -8.52 18.58
CA ARG A 61 6.11 -8.41 19.13
C ARG A 61 5.38 -7.14 18.72
N SER A 62 6.06 -6.05 18.35
CA SER A 62 5.41 -4.77 17.98
C SER A 62 4.51 -4.93 16.74
N VAL A 63 4.82 -5.90 15.88
CA VAL A 63 4.10 -6.17 14.64
C VAL A 63 3.02 -7.26 14.76
N LEU A 64 2.58 -7.58 15.99
CA LEU A 64 1.49 -8.52 16.23
C LEU A 64 0.12 -7.88 16.03
N ARG A 65 -0.86 -8.67 15.59
CA ARG A 65 -2.19 -8.16 15.18
C ARG A 65 -2.97 -7.37 16.23
N HIS A 66 -2.77 -7.67 17.51
CA HIS A 66 -3.47 -7.00 18.61
C HIS A 66 -2.87 -5.63 18.95
N LEU A 67 -1.75 -5.26 18.32
CA LEU A 67 -1.14 -3.94 18.39
C LEU A 67 -1.44 -3.08 17.15
N PHE A 68 -2.28 -3.59 16.23
CA PHE A 68 -2.76 -2.88 15.05
C PHE A 68 -1.65 -2.20 14.20
N PRO A 69 -0.59 -2.93 13.80
CA PRO A 69 0.57 -2.31 13.19
C PRO A 69 0.31 -1.89 11.74
N SER A 70 0.94 -0.79 11.33
CA SER A 70 1.34 -0.56 9.95
C SER A 70 2.69 -1.23 9.72
N LYS A 71 2.83 -2.05 8.67
CA LYS A 71 4.04 -2.85 8.43
C LYS A 71 4.21 -3.26 6.98
N ALA A 72 5.45 -3.55 6.58
CA ALA A 72 5.80 -4.12 5.29
C ALA A 72 6.47 -5.49 5.45
N GLY A 73 6.17 -6.41 4.52
CA GLY A 73 6.73 -7.75 4.47
C GLY A 73 6.37 -8.65 5.66
N GLY A 74 7.06 -9.80 5.75
CA GLY A 74 6.70 -10.85 6.69
C GLY A 74 5.34 -11.50 6.37
N VAL A 75 4.56 -11.79 7.42
CA VAL A 75 3.17 -12.25 7.31
C VAL A 75 2.20 -11.17 7.75
N PRO A 76 0.99 -11.11 7.16
CA PRO A 76 -0.01 -10.14 7.57
C PRO A 76 -0.42 -10.37 9.02
N ALA A 77 -0.49 -9.28 9.78
CA ALA A 77 -1.13 -9.23 11.07
C ALA A 77 -2.64 -8.99 10.84
N TRP A 78 -3.35 -10.06 10.48
CA TRP A 78 -4.76 -10.01 10.09
C TRP A 78 -5.64 -9.38 11.17
N LEU A 79 -6.41 -8.37 10.76
CA LEU A 79 -7.36 -7.67 11.62
C LEU A 79 -8.52 -8.60 12.01
N ASP A 80 -9.27 -9.13 11.03
CA ASP A 80 -10.13 -10.29 11.26
C ASP A 80 -9.30 -11.57 11.04
N PRO A 81 -9.00 -12.35 12.08
CA PRO A 81 -8.15 -13.51 11.93
C PRO A 81 -8.91 -14.76 11.47
N VAL A 82 -10.22 -14.69 11.24
CA VAL A 82 -11.09 -15.81 10.89
C VAL A 82 -11.64 -15.68 9.47
N ASP A 83 -12.20 -14.52 9.13
CA ASP A 83 -12.79 -14.23 7.82
C ASP A 83 -11.72 -13.73 6.83
N LEU A 84 -10.84 -14.66 6.45
CA LEU A 84 -9.79 -14.38 5.48
C LEU A 84 -10.29 -14.48 4.04
N PRO A 85 -9.71 -13.71 3.09
CA PRO A 85 -10.13 -13.75 1.70
C PRO A 85 -10.16 -15.18 1.10
N PRO A 86 -11.21 -15.51 0.34
CA PRO A 86 -11.35 -16.83 -0.28
C PRO A 86 -10.30 -17.08 -1.37
N GLU A 87 -10.11 -18.35 -1.76
CA GLU A 87 -9.10 -18.75 -2.75
C GLU A 87 -9.21 -18.02 -4.10
N SER A 88 -10.43 -17.73 -4.56
CA SER A 88 -10.69 -17.04 -5.81
C SER A 88 -10.20 -15.58 -5.82
N SER A 89 -10.23 -14.90 -4.68
CA SER A 89 -9.82 -13.50 -4.58
C SER A 89 -8.33 -13.36 -4.27
N ARG A 90 -7.70 -14.31 -3.57
CA ARG A 90 -6.30 -14.22 -3.12
C ARG A 90 -5.24 -14.72 -4.12
N THR A 91 -5.62 -15.07 -5.34
CA THR A 91 -4.73 -15.57 -6.40
C THR A 91 -4.45 -14.53 -7.47
N CYS A 92 -3.27 -14.59 -8.09
CA CYS A 92 -2.89 -13.75 -9.22
C CYS A 92 -3.79 -14.03 -10.43
N GLY A 93 -4.37 -12.98 -11.02
CA GLY A 93 -5.25 -13.11 -12.19
C GLY A 93 -4.56 -13.70 -13.43
N PHE A 94 -3.23 -13.71 -13.47
CA PHE A 94 -2.44 -14.15 -14.62
C PHE A 94 -1.87 -15.56 -14.48
N CYS A 95 -1.18 -15.88 -13.38
CA CYS A 95 -0.58 -17.20 -13.16
C CYS A 95 -1.41 -18.13 -12.27
N GLY A 96 -2.44 -17.62 -11.59
CA GLY A 96 -3.27 -18.40 -10.64
C GLY A 96 -2.60 -18.71 -9.30
N ASP A 97 -1.34 -18.30 -9.09
CA ASP A 97 -0.65 -18.54 -7.84
C ASP A 97 -1.18 -17.64 -6.70
N PRO A 98 -1.12 -18.08 -5.44
CA PRO A 98 -1.42 -17.22 -4.30
C PRO A 98 -0.57 -15.96 -4.31
N LEU A 99 -1.19 -14.81 -4.09
CA LEU A 99 -0.47 -13.55 -3.93
C LEU A 99 0.32 -13.55 -2.62
N GLN A 100 1.39 -12.77 -2.59
CA GLN A 100 2.26 -12.64 -1.43
C GLN A 100 2.00 -11.29 -0.76
N PHE A 101 2.07 -11.25 0.57
CA PHE A 101 1.78 -10.08 1.41
C PHE A 101 2.86 -8.99 1.32
N LEU A 102 2.55 -7.83 0.74
CA LEU A 102 3.51 -6.75 0.55
C LEU A 102 3.55 -5.81 1.77
N LEU A 103 2.41 -5.25 2.17
CA LEU A 103 2.30 -4.34 3.30
C LEU A 103 0.87 -4.27 3.83
N GLN A 104 0.71 -3.81 5.06
CA GLN A 104 -0.57 -3.43 5.63
C GLN A 104 -0.47 -2.05 6.28
N ILE A 105 -1.53 -1.25 6.17
CA ILE A 105 -1.64 0.06 6.80
C ILE A 105 -2.86 0.06 7.72
N TYR A 106 -2.65 0.35 9.00
CA TYR A 106 -3.73 0.66 9.92
C TYR A 106 -4.15 2.11 9.70
N ALA A 107 -5.38 2.30 9.22
CA ALA A 107 -5.92 3.57 8.76
C ALA A 107 -7.37 3.71 9.25
N PRO A 108 -7.58 3.88 10.57
CA PRO A 108 -8.89 4.06 11.17
C PRO A 108 -9.59 5.30 10.61
N ILE A 109 -10.92 5.28 10.67
CA ILE A 109 -11.79 6.39 10.24
C ILE A 109 -12.75 6.60 11.42
N SER A 110 -12.64 7.76 12.07
CA SER A 110 -13.29 8.05 13.37
C SER A 110 -14.78 8.37 13.22
N GLU A 111 -15.18 8.85 12.05
CA GLU A 111 -16.52 9.34 11.73
C GLU A 111 -17.52 8.18 11.59
N LYS A 112 -17.03 6.94 11.50
CA LYS A 112 -17.85 5.74 11.36
C LYS A 112 -17.45 4.65 12.35
N GLU A 113 -18.38 4.25 13.21
CA GLU A 113 -18.13 3.24 14.25
C GLU A 113 -17.61 1.91 13.69
N SER A 114 -18.13 1.46 12.54
CA SER A 114 -17.70 0.21 11.92
C SER A 114 -16.25 0.24 11.40
N THR A 115 -15.60 1.39 11.42
CA THR A 115 -14.25 1.61 10.88
C THR A 115 -13.25 2.03 11.95
N PHE A 116 -13.64 1.91 13.22
CA PHE A 116 -12.78 2.15 14.37
C PHE A 116 -11.44 1.42 14.23
N HIS A 117 -11.48 0.13 13.86
CA HIS A 117 -10.34 -0.55 13.30
C HIS A 117 -10.54 -0.68 11.80
N ARG A 118 -9.62 -0.12 11.01
CA ARG A 118 -9.60 -0.29 9.56
C ARG A 118 -8.19 -0.56 9.11
N THR A 119 -8.00 -1.64 8.36
CA THR A 119 -6.70 -2.01 7.82
C THR A 119 -6.82 -2.27 6.32
N LEU A 120 -5.88 -1.71 5.56
CA LEU A 120 -5.68 -2.00 4.15
C LEU A 120 -4.52 -2.98 4.02
N PHE A 121 -4.71 -4.08 3.32
CA PHE A 121 -3.69 -5.08 3.05
C PHE A 121 -3.39 -5.14 1.56
N VAL A 122 -2.13 -5.00 1.19
CA VAL A 122 -1.66 -5.04 -0.20
C VAL A 122 -0.94 -6.36 -0.46
N PHE A 123 -1.32 -7.02 -1.53
CA PHE A 123 -0.70 -8.27 -1.97
C PHE A 123 -0.32 -8.19 -3.43
N MET A 124 0.80 -8.81 -3.80
CA MET A 124 1.29 -8.82 -5.16
C MET A 124 1.81 -10.19 -5.59
N CYS A 125 1.78 -10.42 -6.90
CA CYS A 125 2.44 -11.57 -7.50
C CYS A 125 3.96 -11.30 -7.54
N PRO A 126 4.80 -12.24 -7.07
CA PRO A 126 6.26 -12.07 -7.12
C PRO A 126 6.85 -12.24 -8.53
N SER A 127 6.03 -12.60 -9.53
CA SER A 127 6.48 -12.76 -10.92
C SER A 127 6.48 -11.42 -11.64
N MET A 128 7.67 -10.94 -12.03
CA MET A 128 7.82 -9.74 -12.87
C MET A 128 7.05 -9.84 -14.19
N ALA A 129 6.97 -11.03 -14.79
CA ALA A 129 6.16 -11.26 -15.99
C ALA A 129 4.65 -11.07 -15.74
N CYS A 130 4.15 -11.30 -14.51
CA CYS A 130 2.77 -10.99 -14.17
C CYS A 130 2.58 -9.49 -13.94
N LEU A 131 3.52 -8.83 -13.26
CA LEU A 131 3.46 -7.38 -12.99
C LEU A 131 3.51 -6.55 -14.27
N LEU A 132 4.43 -6.87 -15.20
CA LEU A 132 4.53 -6.19 -16.50
C LEU A 132 3.29 -6.43 -17.37
N ARG A 133 2.72 -7.64 -17.34
CA ARG A 133 1.46 -7.92 -18.04
C ARG A 133 0.31 -7.14 -17.41
N ASP A 134 0.24 -7.05 -16.09
CA ASP A 134 -0.78 -6.28 -15.39
C ASP A 134 -0.71 -4.80 -15.76
N GLN A 135 0.49 -4.21 -15.78
CA GLN A 135 0.70 -2.84 -16.26
C GLN A 135 0.15 -2.65 -17.68
N HIS A 136 0.49 -3.56 -18.60
CA HIS A 136 -0.01 -3.48 -19.97
C HIS A 136 -1.54 -3.70 -20.08
N GLU A 137 -2.15 -4.58 -19.27
CA GLU A 137 -3.60 -4.75 -19.23
C GLU A 137 -4.33 -3.55 -18.62
N GLN A 138 -3.68 -2.77 -17.75
CA GLN A 138 -4.26 -1.54 -17.19
C GLN A 138 -4.36 -0.41 -18.23
N TRP A 139 -3.57 -0.45 -19.30
CA TRP A 139 -3.65 0.47 -20.43
C TRP A 139 -4.74 0.11 -21.44
N LYS A 140 -5.28 -1.12 -21.39
CA LYS A 140 -6.37 -1.52 -22.28
C LYS A 140 -7.69 -1.00 -21.73
N HIS A 141 -8.30 -0.05 -22.42
CA HIS A 141 -9.67 0.38 -22.17
C HIS A 141 -10.65 -0.73 -22.62
N GLY A 142 -11.03 -1.61 -21.70
CA GLY A 142 -12.03 -2.64 -21.95
C GLY A 142 -12.66 -3.14 -20.66
N GLU A 143 -13.99 -3.30 -20.65
CA GLU A 143 -14.81 -3.72 -19.50
C GLU A 143 -14.68 -5.21 -19.15
N ASP A 144 -13.81 -5.95 -19.85
CA ASP A 144 -13.73 -7.40 -19.69
C ASP A 144 -12.88 -7.82 -18.48
N LYS A 145 -13.24 -8.95 -17.86
CA LYS A 145 -12.77 -9.43 -16.55
C LYS A 145 -11.35 -8.96 -16.18
N LEU A 146 -11.30 -8.01 -15.26
CA LEU A 146 -10.08 -7.33 -14.86
C LEU A 146 -9.11 -8.29 -14.15
N ARG A 147 -8.15 -8.84 -14.90
CA ARG A 147 -7.06 -9.65 -14.34
C ARG A 147 -6.06 -8.72 -13.67
N ARG A 148 -5.80 -8.97 -12.38
CA ARG A 148 -4.85 -8.19 -11.58
C ARG A 148 -3.85 -9.09 -10.87
N SER A 149 -2.61 -8.64 -10.86
CA SER A 149 -1.46 -9.24 -10.19
C SER A 149 -1.17 -8.56 -8.85
N VAL A 150 -1.69 -7.35 -8.63
CA VAL A 150 -1.72 -6.65 -7.35
C VAL A 150 -3.17 -6.54 -6.88
N LYS A 151 -3.43 -6.81 -5.61
CA LYS A 151 -4.77 -6.71 -5.01
C LYS A 151 -4.69 -6.07 -3.63
N VAL A 152 -5.68 -5.24 -3.33
CA VAL A 152 -5.84 -4.60 -2.03
C VAL A 152 -7.11 -5.13 -1.37
N PHE A 153 -7.00 -5.53 -0.11
CA PHE A 153 -8.12 -5.95 0.71
C PHE A 153 -8.33 -4.96 1.84
N ARG A 154 -9.58 -4.60 2.08
CA ARG A 154 -9.98 -3.78 3.22
C ARG A 154 -10.62 -4.68 4.26
N CYS A 155 -10.18 -4.55 5.51
CA CYS A 155 -10.82 -5.18 6.67
C CYS A 155 -11.19 -4.09 7.67
N GLN A 156 -12.38 -4.20 8.25
CA GLN A 156 -12.96 -3.20 9.14
C GLN A 156 -13.66 -3.89 10.30
N LEU A 157 -13.41 -3.42 11.52
CA LEU A 157 -14.06 -3.89 12.74
C LEU A 157 -14.48 -2.69 13.60
N PRO A 158 -15.63 -2.78 14.29
CA PRO A 158 -15.98 -1.83 15.34
C PRO A 158 -15.06 -1.98 16.56
N ARG A 159 -15.06 -0.97 17.43
CA ARG A 159 -14.28 -0.96 18.69
C ARG A 159 -14.58 -2.18 19.57
N SER A 160 -15.86 -2.47 19.77
CA SER A 160 -16.30 -3.68 20.47
C SER A 160 -16.39 -4.83 19.48
N ASN A 161 -15.49 -5.81 19.59
CA ASN A 161 -15.48 -6.99 18.73
C ASN A 161 -14.96 -8.23 19.48
N HIS A 162 -15.07 -9.40 18.86
CA HIS A 162 -14.73 -10.68 19.50
C HIS A 162 -13.22 -11.02 19.48
N PHE A 163 -12.38 -10.17 18.88
CA PHE A 163 -10.98 -10.49 18.63
C PHE A 163 -10.01 -9.67 19.50
N TYR A 164 -10.39 -8.44 19.86
CA TYR A 164 -9.55 -7.49 20.58
C TYR A 164 -10.28 -6.83 21.75
N SER A 165 -9.49 -6.35 22.72
CA SER A 165 -9.98 -5.50 23.80
C SER A 165 -10.48 -4.15 23.26
N SER A 166 -11.50 -3.58 23.90
CA SER A 166 -11.94 -2.20 23.64
C SER A 166 -10.99 -1.15 24.23
N GLU A 167 -10.14 -1.58 25.17
CA GLU A 167 -9.10 -0.77 25.79
C GLU A 167 -7.80 -0.81 24.97
N PRO A 168 -7.06 0.31 24.87
CA PRO A 168 -5.78 0.35 24.18
C PRO A 168 -4.78 -0.67 24.72
N PRO A 169 -3.90 -1.24 23.86
CA PRO A 169 -2.81 -2.09 24.31
C PRO A 169 -1.87 -1.36 25.27
N LYS A 170 -1.35 -2.08 26.27
CA LYS A 170 -0.44 -1.50 27.28
C LYS A 170 1.02 -1.46 26.83
N HIS A 171 1.37 -2.23 25.80
CA HIS A 171 2.72 -2.38 25.29
C HIS A 171 3.72 -2.93 26.33
N ASP A 172 3.24 -3.71 27.30
CA ASP A 172 4.01 -4.28 28.41
C ASP A 172 4.25 -5.80 28.28
N ASP A 173 4.15 -6.33 27.05
CA ASP A 173 4.19 -7.75 26.69
C ASP A 173 3.04 -8.62 27.26
N THR A 174 2.09 -8.03 28.00
CA THR A 174 0.92 -8.79 28.52
C THR A 174 -0.25 -8.83 27.56
N ASP A 175 -0.25 -7.94 26.55
CA ASP A 175 -1.30 -7.84 25.54
C ASP A 175 -1.44 -9.12 24.72
N LYS A 176 -2.67 -9.59 24.57
CA LYS A 176 -3.01 -10.80 23.81
C LYS A 176 -4.33 -10.64 23.09
N PRO A 177 -4.49 -11.24 21.89
CA PRO A 177 -5.79 -11.30 21.25
C PRO A 177 -6.75 -12.20 22.05
N LEU A 178 -8.04 -11.92 21.96
CA LEU A 178 -9.09 -12.68 22.65
C LEU A 178 -9.38 -14.04 22.00
N SER A 179 -8.92 -14.26 20.76
CA SER A 179 -9.11 -15.50 20.01
C SER A 179 -7.80 -15.96 19.35
N THR A 180 -7.71 -17.22 18.93
CA THR A 180 -6.51 -17.79 18.28
C THR A 180 -6.46 -17.54 16.76
N GLY A 181 -7.61 -17.33 16.11
CA GLY A 181 -7.69 -17.13 14.64
C GLY A 181 -7.67 -18.42 13.83
N ALA A 182 -7.73 -18.29 12.50
CA ALA A 182 -7.72 -19.40 11.56
C ALA A 182 -6.34 -20.06 11.45
N VAL A 183 -6.32 -21.37 11.19
CA VAL A 183 -5.08 -22.09 10.91
C VAL A 183 -4.57 -21.72 9.51
N LEU A 184 -3.38 -21.12 9.46
CA LEU A 184 -2.78 -20.60 8.24
C LEU A 184 -1.97 -21.65 7.49
N CYS A 185 -1.62 -21.33 6.24
CA CYS A 185 -0.80 -22.18 5.39
C CYS A 185 0.61 -22.36 5.97
N CYS A 186 1.05 -23.61 6.14
CA CYS A 186 2.40 -23.94 6.65
C CYS A 186 3.53 -23.45 5.74
N TRP A 187 3.26 -23.25 4.44
CA TRP A 187 4.26 -22.72 3.51
C TRP A 187 4.41 -21.21 3.65
N CYS A 188 3.38 -20.41 3.37
CA CYS A 188 3.51 -18.96 3.32
C CYS A 188 3.14 -18.23 4.62
N GLY A 189 2.41 -18.87 5.54
CA GLY A 189 1.90 -18.22 6.74
C GLY A 189 0.85 -17.14 6.52
N THR A 190 0.45 -16.87 5.27
CA THR A 190 -0.43 -15.74 4.91
C THR A 190 -1.91 -16.13 4.91
N TRP A 191 -2.26 -17.12 4.12
CA TRP A 191 -3.65 -17.44 3.79
C TRP A 191 -4.17 -18.62 4.61
N LYS A 192 -5.49 -18.73 4.75
CA LYS A 192 -6.16 -19.86 5.40
C LYS A 192 -5.71 -21.19 4.77
N GLY A 193 -5.31 -22.13 5.60
CA GLY A 193 -4.91 -23.48 5.18
C GLY A 193 -6.12 -24.37 4.93
N GLU A 194 -6.79 -24.20 3.80
CA GLU A 194 -7.98 -25.00 3.45
C GLU A 194 -7.63 -26.43 3.03
N LYS A 195 -6.50 -26.62 2.35
CA LYS A 195 -6.04 -27.93 1.86
C LYS A 195 -5.21 -28.60 2.94
N VAL A 196 -5.50 -29.85 3.25
CA VAL A 196 -4.81 -30.60 4.31
C VAL A 196 -3.94 -31.70 3.68
N CYS A 197 -2.72 -31.88 4.19
CA CYS A 197 -1.89 -33.01 3.78
C CYS A 197 -2.63 -34.33 4.01
N SER A 198 -2.84 -35.11 2.95
CA SER A 198 -3.58 -36.37 3.01
C SER A 198 -2.91 -37.42 3.90
N SER A 199 -1.58 -37.38 4.00
CA SER A 199 -0.78 -38.35 4.77
C SER A 199 -0.74 -38.03 6.27
N CYS A 200 -0.24 -36.86 6.68
CA CYS A 200 -0.12 -36.54 8.11
C CYS A 200 -1.39 -35.92 8.72
N ARG A 201 -2.30 -35.38 7.89
CA ARG A 201 -3.51 -34.65 8.33
C ARG A 201 -3.27 -33.44 9.26
N LYS A 202 -2.02 -33.03 9.47
CA LYS A 202 -1.63 -31.89 10.32
C LYS A 202 -1.25 -30.65 9.52
N ALA A 203 -0.40 -30.80 8.49
CA ALA A 203 0.01 -29.66 7.69
C ALA A 203 -1.12 -29.17 6.78
N ARG A 204 -1.30 -27.85 6.72
CA ARG A 204 -2.35 -27.18 5.96
C ARG A 204 -1.77 -26.19 4.94
N TYR A 205 -2.46 -26.02 3.82
CA TYR A 205 -2.00 -25.25 2.67
C TYR A 205 -3.12 -24.42 2.06
N CYS A 206 -2.80 -23.23 1.58
CA CYS A 206 -3.78 -22.39 0.89
C CYS A 206 -3.91 -22.73 -0.60
N SER A 207 -2.96 -23.50 -1.16
CA SER A 207 -2.95 -23.96 -2.54
C SER A 207 -2.15 -25.26 -2.69
N GLU A 208 -2.43 -26.02 -3.76
CA GLU A 208 -1.66 -27.22 -4.11
C GLU A 208 -0.20 -26.90 -4.42
N LYS A 209 0.05 -25.73 -5.03
CA LYS A 209 1.41 -25.25 -5.31
C LYS A 209 2.22 -25.09 -4.03
N HIS A 210 1.64 -24.49 -2.98
CA HIS A 210 2.29 -24.33 -1.67
C HIS A 210 2.55 -25.67 -0.99
N GLN A 211 1.64 -26.63 -1.12
CA GLN A 211 1.87 -28.01 -0.67
C GLN A 211 3.04 -28.65 -1.40
N ALA A 212 3.10 -28.55 -2.73
CA ALA A 212 4.16 -29.13 -3.53
C ALA A 212 5.54 -28.51 -3.23
N MET A 213 5.60 -27.20 -3.02
CA MET A 213 6.83 -26.51 -2.60
C MET A 213 7.28 -26.97 -1.22
N HIS A 214 6.38 -26.99 -0.23
CA HIS A 214 6.72 -27.44 1.12
C HIS A 214 7.19 -28.90 1.14
N TRP A 215 6.55 -29.77 0.33
CA TRP A 215 6.95 -31.16 0.16
C TRP A 215 8.40 -31.31 -0.31
N ARG A 216 8.79 -30.52 -1.33
CA ARG A 216 10.17 -30.51 -1.87
C ARG A 216 11.19 -29.93 -0.89
N SER A 217 10.79 -28.95 -0.08
CA SER A 217 11.69 -28.25 0.83
C SER A 217 11.94 -28.96 2.16
N GLY A 218 11.17 -29.99 2.51
CA GLY A 218 11.43 -30.77 3.73
C GLY A 218 10.25 -31.56 4.25
N HIS A 219 9.01 -31.15 3.95
CA HIS A 219 7.82 -31.75 4.55
C HIS A 219 7.68 -33.25 4.27
N LYS A 220 8.27 -33.79 3.21
CA LYS A 220 8.31 -35.25 2.99
C LYS A 220 8.86 -36.02 4.20
N ASN A 221 9.91 -35.49 4.83
CA ASN A 221 10.53 -36.09 6.00
C ASN A 221 9.72 -35.78 7.26
N ASP A 222 9.34 -34.52 7.45
CA ASP A 222 8.56 -34.07 8.61
C ASP A 222 7.21 -34.78 8.69
N CYS A 223 6.55 -35.00 7.55
CA CYS A 223 5.29 -35.72 7.44
C CYS A 223 5.40 -37.13 8.01
N ARG A 224 6.50 -37.84 7.75
CA ARG A 224 6.73 -39.19 8.31
C ARG A 224 6.93 -39.13 9.81
N GLN A 225 7.71 -38.17 10.30
CA GLN A 225 7.96 -37.98 11.74
C GLN A 225 6.68 -37.63 12.52
N ILE A 226 5.82 -36.79 11.93
CA ILE A 226 4.51 -36.45 12.49
C ILE A 226 3.65 -37.71 12.62
N ILE A 227 3.61 -38.56 11.59
CA ILE A 227 2.83 -39.81 11.62
C ILE A 227 3.35 -40.75 12.70
N ILE A 228 4.67 -40.95 12.78
CA ILE A 228 5.30 -41.81 13.80
C ILE A 228 5.00 -41.30 15.22
N SER A 229 5.14 -39.98 15.44
CA SER A 229 4.88 -39.36 16.74
C SER A 229 3.40 -39.44 17.16
N SER A 230 2.49 -39.42 16.18
CA SER A 230 1.05 -39.54 16.42
C SER A 230 0.65 -40.95 16.86
N GLN A 231 1.43 -41.96 16.49
CA GLN A 231 1.18 -43.37 16.84
C GLN A 231 1.84 -43.77 18.18
N SER A 232 2.89 -43.07 18.60
CA SER A 232 3.60 -43.33 19.86
C SER A 232 3.04 -42.58 21.08
N SER A 233 2.01 -41.75 20.88
CA SER A 233 1.34 -41.03 21.96
C SER A 233 0.36 -41.94 22.70
N GLY A 234 0.84 -42.70 23.69
CA GLY A 234 -0.01 -43.32 24.71
C GLY A 234 -0.68 -42.27 25.62
N PRO A 235 -1.73 -42.63 26.37
CA PRO A 235 -2.44 -41.70 27.24
C PRO A 235 -1.61 -41.42 28.50
N GLY A 236 -0.68 -40.46 28.42
CA GLY A 236 -0.02 -39.91 29.61
C GLY A 236 1.47 -39.60 29.43
N HIS A 237 1.78 -38.41 28.92
CA HIS A 237 2.71 -37.46 29.56
C HIS A 237 2.79 -36.20 28.70
N GLY A 238 2.39 -35.07 29.30
CA GLY A 238 2.38 -33.77 28.66
C GLY A 238 3.79 -33.26 28.39
N ASN A 239 4.12 -33.11 27.12
CA ASN A 239 5.11 -32.16 26.60
C ASN A 239 4.71 -31.76 25.16
N SER A 240 3.41 -31.50 24.98
CA SER A 240 2.81 -31.09 23.70
C SER A 240 3.11 -29.62 23.36
N GLY A 241 3.50 -28.80 24.33
CA GLY A 241 3.74 -27.36 24.16
C GLY A 241 4.97 -27.01 23.31
N GLU A 242 6.11 -27.64 23.55
CA GLU A 242 7.36 -27.32 22.83
C GLU A 242 7.40 -27.86 21.39
N LYS A 243 6.71 -28.97 21.10
CA LYS A 243 6.68 -29.56 19.75
C LYS A 243 5.64 -28.92 18.82
N LEU A 244 4.60 -28.27 19.36
CA LEU A 244 3.65 -27.50 18.56
C LEU A 244 4.29 -26.21 17.99
N ALA A 245 5.25 -25.62 18.71
CA ALA A 245 6.02 -24.47 18.23
C ALA A 245 6.85 -24.77 16.96
N ALA A 246 7.26 -26.03 16.74
CA ALA A 246 7.96 -26.43 15.52
C ALA A 246 7.05 -26.44 14.27
N LEU A 247 5.72 -26.48 14.43
CA LEU A 247 4.73 -26.35 13.36
C LEU A 247 4.36 -24.89 13.05
N GLU A 248 4.77 -23.93 13.87
CA GLU A 248 4.52 -22.49 13.68
C GLU A 248 5.58 -21.82 12.80
N LYS A 249 6.68 -22.50 12.49
CA LYS A 249 7.72 -21.94 11.63
C LYS A 249 7.28 -21.99 10.18
N ILE A 250 7.04 -20.81 9.62
CA ILE A 250 6.70 -20.63 8.21
C ILE A 250 7.84 -21.18 7.34
N ALA A 251 7.52 -22.13 6.47
CA ALA A 251 8.55 -22.85 5.69
C ALA A 251 9.11 -22.03 4.51
N CYS A 252 8.35 -21.04 4.02
CA CYS A 252 8.77 -20.17 2.93
C CYS A 252 9.96 -19.30 3.34
N ARG A 253 11.05 -19.38 2.56
CA ARG A 253 12.27 -18.59 2.76
C ARG A 253 12.34 -17.34 1.88
N THR A 254 11.34 -17.11 1.04
CA THR A 254 11.27 -16.00 0.08
C THR A 254 10.26 -14.94 0.49
N LEU A 255 9.83 -14.93 1.76
CA LEU A 255 9.04 -13.83 2.30
C LEU A 255 9.88 -12.55 2.29
N TRP A 256 9.24 -11.42 1.99
CA TRP A 256 9.89 -10.13 2.15
C TRP A 256 10.25 -9.91 3.62
N ARG A 257 11.35 -9.21 3.85
CA ARG A 257 11.78 -8.85 5.20
C ARG A 257 10.70 -8.01 5.87
N GLU A 258 10.55 -8.22 7.17
CA GLU A 258 9.52 -7.57 7.97
C GLU A 258 10.04 -6.23 8.52
N TYR A 259 9.25 -5.19 8.30
CA TYR A 259 9.48 -3.82 8.72
C TYR A 259 8.22 -3.25 9.39
N GLU A 260 8.40 -2.44 10.41
CA GLU A 260 7.34 -1.61 11.01
C GLU A 260 7.29 -0.30 10.24
N ILE A 261 6.09 0.21 9.95
CA ILE A 261 5.92 1.51 9.30
C ILE A 261 5.50 2.50 10.37
N LEU A 262 6.40 3.41 10.71
CA LEU A 262 6.12 4.52 11.61
C LEU A 262 5.39 5.61 10.83
N ILE A 263 4.28 6.09 11.39
CA ILE A 263 3.45 7.12 10.77
C ILE A 263 3.74 8.46 11.43
N GLU A 264 4.02 9.46 10.62
CA GLU A 264 4.31 10.83 11.04
C GLU A 264 3.49 11.82 10.20
N GLU A 265 3.20 13.00 10.74
CA GLU A 265 2.52 14.06 9.99
C GLU A 265 3.48 14.76 9.03
N GLU A 266 3.02 15.06 7.82
CA GLU A 266 3.85 15.71 6.81
C GLU A 266 4.24 17.14 7.19
N CYS A 267 3.39 17.86 7.94
CA CYS A 267 3.62 19.24 8.39
C CYS A 267 4.93 19.41 9.18
N ILE A 268 5.41 18.34 9.83
CA ILE A 268 6.70 18.31 10.54
C ILE A 268 7.85 18.69 9.59
N TYR A 269 7.73 18.32 8.31
CA TYR A 269 8.74 18.52 7.27
C TYR A 269 8.50 19.79 6.43
N ASP A 270 7.42 20.53 6.69
CA ASP A 270 7.11 21.79 6.00
C ASP A 270 7.92 22.98 6.58
N SER A 271 8.75 22.74 7.60
CA SER A 271 9.54 23.70 8.35
C SER A 271 10.84 24.15 7.65
N ASN A 272 10.67 24.86 6.52
CA ASN A 272 11.35 26.16 6.33
C ASN A 272 10.42 27.34 6.72
N MET A 273 9.26 27.08 7.35
CA MET A 273 8.36 28.12 7.86
C MET A 273 8.85 28.63 9.22
N SER A 274 9.69 29.67 9.15
CA SER A 274 9.77 30.80 10.10
C SER A 274 9.34 30.54 11.54
N GLU A 275 10.31 30.23 12.41
CA GLU A 275 10.26 30.68 13.80
C GLU A 275 10.41 32.22 13.83
N ASP A 276 9.35 32.96 13.49
CA ASP A 276 9.21 34.36 13.92
C ASP A 276 8.13 34.41 14.99
N ASN A 277 8.57 34.27 16.23
CA ASN A 277 7.75 34.56 17.40
C ASN A 277 8.45 35.64 18.22
N GLY A 278 8.05 36.89 18.00
CA GLY A 278 8.04 37.91 19.06
C GLY A 278 9.04 39.06 18.96
N LEU A 279 8.65 40.09 18.20
CA LEU A 279 8.78 41.53 18.49
C LEU A 279 10.18 42.13 18.78
N GLY A 280 10.71 42.86 17.81
CA GLY A 280 11.76 43.86 18.03
C GLY A 280 12.35 44.46 16.75
N THR A 281 11.78 45.57 16.30
CA THR A 281 12.31 46.55 15.32
C THR A 281 13.80 46.40 14.93
N SER A 282 14.09 46.25 13.64
CA SER A 282 14.91 47.22 12.88
C SER A 282 15.09 46.80 11.41
N ILE A 283 15.00 47.82 10.55
CA ILE A 283 15.09 47.87 9.09
C ILE A 283 16.45 47.36 8.57
N VAL A 284 16.46 46.38 7.64
CA VAL A 284 17.50 46.19 6.60
C VAL A 284 16.87 45.57 5.34
N PRO A 285 17.23 45.98 4.10
CA PRO A 285 16.50 45.64 2.88
C PRO A 285 16.73 44.22 2.39
N ALA A 286 15.71 43.74 1.69
CA ALA A 286 15.65 42.51 0.91
C ALA A 286 16.93 42.21 0.12
N ASN A 287 17.47 41.01 0.34
CA ASN A 287 18.38 40.38 -0.59
C ASN A 287 17.87 38.96 -0.84
N ASN A 288 16.69 38.87 -1.47
CA ASN A 288 16.20 37.66 -2.12
C ASN A 288 17.15 37.34 -3.28
N LYS A 289 18.25 36.65 -2.98
CA LYS A 289 19.06 35.93 -3.96
C LYS A 289 18.83 34.43 -3.83
N THR A 290 17.57 34.03 -3.72
CA THR A 290 17.12 32.74 -4.22
C THR A 290 16.99 32.85 -5.74
N ASP A 291 18.16 32.73 -6.36
CA ASP A 291 18.39 32.16 -7.69
C ASP A 291 17.41 32.57 -8.81
N GLU A 292 17.41 33.85 -9.18
CA GLU A 292 16.88 34.33 -10.48
C GLU A 292 17.50 33.54 -11.66
N SER A 293 18.67 32.92 -11.48
CA SER A 293 19.26 32.04 -12.49
C SER A 293 18.54 30.70 -12.63
N PHE A 294 17.86 30.20 -11.59
CA PHE A 294 17.03 28.99 -11.66
C PHE A 294 15.66 29.31 -12.27
N GLN A 295 15.07 30.43 -11.89
CA GLN A 295 13.81 30.91 -12.47
C GLN A 295 13.97 31.27 -13.96
N SER A 296 15.09 31.89 -14.35
CA SER A 296 15.43 32.19 -15.75
C SER A 296 15.74 30.93 -16.58
N LEU A 297 16.11 29.82 -15.96
CA LEU A 297 16.29 28.52 -16.63
C LEU A 297 14.95 27.79 -16.84
N LEU A 298 14.00 27.94 -15.91
CA LEU A 298 12.63 27.44 -16.03
C LEU A 298 11.82 28.18 -17.11
N ASP A 299 12.01 29.50 -17.25
CA ASP A 299 11.33 30.29 -18.29
C ASP A 299 11.87 30.04 -19.72
N LYS A 300 13.05 29.44 -19.86
CA LYS A 300 13.69 29.18 -21.17
C LYS A 300 13.33 27.83 -21.80
N PHE A 301 12.56 27.01 -21.10
CA PHE A 301 11.99 25.79 -21.66
C PHE A 301 10.49 25.87 -21.44
N GLU A 302 9.69 25.79 -22.51
CA GLU A 302 8.30 25.33 -22.38
C GLU A 302 8.33 23.94 -21.76
N ALA A 303 8.35 23.89 -20.43
CA ALA A 303 8.28 22.67 -19.69
C ALA A 303 6.87 22.14 -19.93
N ASN A 304 6.75 21.15 -20.83
CA ASN A 304 5.55 20.32 -20.97
C ASN A 304 5.07 20.00 -19.55
N ASP A 305 3.78 20.11 -19.29
CA ASP A 305 3.23 20.14 -17.93
C ASP A 305 3.65 18.88 -17.12
N ASP A 306 3.97 17.76 -17.77
CA ASP A 306 4.56 16.56 -17.14
C ASP A 306 5.86 16.87 -16.40
N LYS A 307 6.73 17.72 -16.97
CA LYS A 307 7.98 18.16 -16.33
C LYS A 307 7.70 19.01 -15.09
N LYS A 308 6.66 19.85 -15.11
CA LYS A 308 6.24 20.64 -13.95
C LYS A 308 5.71 19.74 -12.84
N LYS A 309 4.86 18.76 -13.17
CA LYS A 309 4.38 17.76 -12.19
C LYS A 309 5.51 16.90 -11.64
N TRP A 310 6.43 16.45 -12.49
CA TRP A 310 7.62 15.73 -12.03
C TRP A 310 8.47 16.56 -11.07
N ALA A 311 8.72 17.84 -11.40
CA ALA A 311 9.47 18.74 -10.52
C ALA A 311 8.76 18.93 -9.17
N SER A 312 7.44 19.18 -9.18
CA SER A 312 6.64 19.31 -7.96
C SER A 312 6.63 18.01 -7.13
N PHE A 313 6.50 16.85 -7.79
CA PHE A 313 6.63 15.54 -7.15
C PHE A 313 8.00 15.39 -6.48
N GLN A 314 9.09 15.68 -7.19
CA GLN A 314 10.45 15.56 -6.66
C GLN A 314 10.67 16.51 -5.48
N GLU A 315 10.24 17.77 -5.58
CA GLU A 315 10.33 18.75 -4.51
C GLU A 315 9.58 18.29 -3.26
N ARG A 316 8.35 17.78 -3.42
CA ARG A 316 7.54 17.31 -2.29
C ARG A 316 8.14 16.07 -1.64
N ILE A 317 8.61 15.10 -2.42
CA ILE A 317 9.24 13.88 -1.89
C ILE A 317 10.59 14.19 -1.23
N ALA A 318 11.33 15.20 -1.72
CA ALA A 318 12.62 15.60 -1.17
C ALA A 318 12.55 16.13 0.27
N ARG A 319 11.37 16.57 0.76
CA ARG A 319 11.18 16.97 2.17
C ARG A 319 11.36 15.80 3.14
N ALA A 320 11.04 14.59 2.70
CA ALA A 320 11.17 13.36 3.47
C ALA A 320 11.59 12.20 2.54
N PRO A 321 12.87 12.13 2.11
CA PRO A 321 13.30 11.22 1.04
C PRO A 321 13.21 9.74 1.41
N GLU A 322 13.23 9.40 2.71
CA GLU A 322 13.12 8.03 3.20
C GLU A 322 11.66 7.53 3.34
N GLN A 323 10.68 8.37 3.01
CA GLN A 323 9.27 7.99 3.07
C GLN A 323 8.95 6.85 2.10
N VAL A 324 8.16 5.87 2.55
CA VAL A 324 7.70 4.74 1.75
C VAL A 324 6.18 4.74 1.53
N LEU A 325 5.47 5.60 2.25
CA LEU A 325 4.03 5.74 2.22
C LEU A 325 3.66 7.21 2.33
N ARG A 326 2.64 7.61 1.56
CA ARG A 326 1.91 8.86 1.73
C ARG A 326 0.43 8.50 1.79
N TYR A 327 -0.27 8.97 2.80
CA TYR A 327 -1.68 8.72 2.98
C TYR A 327 -2.39 10.02 3.33
N CYS A 328 -3.40 10.35 2.55
CA CYS A 328 -4.29 11.49 2.77
C CYS A 328 -5.72 10.95 2.77
N ARG A 329 -6.52 11.42 3.72
CA ARG A 329 -7.89 10.98 3.92
C ARG A 329 -8.90 11.89 3.25
N ASP A 330 -8.50 13.13 2.98
CA ASP A 330 -9.31 14.12 2.31
C ASP A 330 -9.79 13.60 0.92
N LEU A 331 -11.09 13.74 0.70
CA LEU A 331 -11.78 13.29 -0.51
C LEU A 331 -11.44 14.15 -1.73
N ILE A 332 -11.06 15.41 -1.53
CA ILE A 332 -10.65 16.32 -2.62
C ILE A 332 -9.14 16.24 -2.90
N ALA A 333 -8.38 15.53 -2.06
CA ALA A 333 -6.95 15.36 -2.23
C ALA A 333 -6.62 14.68 -3.56
N LYS A 334 -5.73 15.31 -4.32
CA LYS A 334 -5.21 14.75 -5.56
C LYS A 334 -4.00 13.87 -5.25
N PRO A 335 -3.93 12.64 -5.76
CA PRO A 335 -2.77 11.79 -5.53
C PRO A 335 -1.52 12.41 -6.15
N LEU A 336 -0.42 12.36 -5.39
CA LEU A 336 0.88 12.89 -5.78
C LEU A 336 1.55 11.93 -6.78
N TRP A 337 1.49 12.26 -8.07
CA TRP A 337 2.05 11.44 -9.16
C TRP A 337 3.15 12.18 -9.93
N PRO A 338 4.10 11.43 -10.52
CA PRO A 338 5.17 12.00 -11.34
C PRO A 338 4.72 12.50 -12.73
N THR A 339 3.50 12.19 -13.20
CA THR A 339 3.04 12.47 -14.57
C THR A 339 1.56 12.88 -14.63
N ILE A 340 1.15 13.52 -15.74
CA ILE A 340 -0.20 14.09 -15.95
C ILE A 340 -1.21 13.06 -16.41
N ASN A 341 -0.81 12.17 -17.31
CA ASN A 341 -1.72 11.23 -17.95
C ASN A 341 -1.39 9.79 -17.55
N TRP A 342 -2.31 9.17 -16.82
CA TRP A 342 -2.45 7.71 -16.87
C TRP A 342 -3.05 7.25 -18.22
N SER A 343 -3.65 8.17 -18.98
CA SER A 343 -4.42 7.94 -20.20
C SER A 343 -3.59 7.92 -21.50
N SER A 344 -2.26 8.05 -21.44
CA SER A 344 -1.45 8.28 -22.67
C SER A 344 -0.03 7.69 -22.66
N ILE A 345 0.25 6.65 -21.87
CA ILE A 345 1.48 5.85 -22.01
C ILE A 345 1.16 4.51 -22.65
#